data_AF-A0A1I5WTN5-F1
#
_entry.id   AF-A0A1I5WTN5-F1
#
_cell.length_a   1.000
_cell.length_b   1.000
_cell.length_c   1.000
_cell.angle_alpha   90.00
_cell.angle_beta   90.00
_cell.angle_gamma   90.00
#
_symmetry.space_group_name_H-M   'P 1'
#
loop_
_entity.id
_entity.type
_entity.pdbx_description
1 polymer ?
#
loop_
_entity_poly.entity_id
_entity_poly.type
_entity_poly.pdbx_seq_one_letter_code
_entity_poly.pdbx_strand_id
1 'polypeptide(L)'
;MSETIENFEVYLKEKNIPLKKSQLKNGQILFNGNFRLSKTRVLPFGIVFDSKDAKSIDFQITYHKLAYVKDFTKKAEILELLNELNQVKAGYYSVILAGDGEVYLKQLSRTTSDVLAAYEMMVFGSTIAKVIIKEIEKVLEPASAE
;
A
#
# COMPACT_ATOMS: atom_id res chain seq x y z
N MET A 1 -18.01 14.47 11.07
CA MET A 1 -16.88 13.75 10.43
C MET A 1 -15.79 13.68 11.49
N SER A 2 -15.04 12.57 11.59
CA SER A 2 -14.04 12.45 12.68
C SER A 2 -12.94 13.51 12.51
N GLU A 3 -12.54 14.16 13.61
CA GLU A 3 -11.42 15.12 13.68
C GLU A 3 -10.14 14.56 13.03
N THR A 4 -9.91 13.25 13.19
CA THR A 4 -8.76 12.58 12.56
C THR A 4 -8.79 12.67 11.04
N ILE A 5 -9.96 12.46 10.42
CA ILE A 5 -10.10 12.51 8.96
C ILE A 5 -9.94 13.95 8.46
N GLU A 6 -10.44 14.92 9.21
CA GLU A 6 -10.28 16.35 8.91
C GLU A 6 -8.81 16.78 8.98
N ASN A 7 -8.09 16.39 10.04
CA ASN A 7 -6.67 16.67 10.20
C ASN A 7 -5.84 16.02 9.07
N PHE A 8 -6.19 14.80 8.65
CA PHE A 8 -5.53 14.15 7.52
C PHE A 8 -5.73 14.93 6.21
N GLU A 9 -6.94 15.43 5.94
CA GLU A 9 -7.20 16.27 4.77
C GLU A 9 -6.42 17.58 4.78
N VAL A 10 -6.29 18.22 5.94
CA VAL A 10 -5.46 19.42 6.11
C VAL A 10 -4.02 19.08 5.75
N TYR A 11 -3.47 17.99 6.28
CA TYR A 11 -2.11 17.54 6.00
C TYR A 11 -1.87 17.28 4.51
N LEU A 12 -2.82 16.62 3.83
CA LEU A 12 -2.73 16.39 2.38
C LEU A 12 -2.70 17.71 1.59
N LYS A 13 -3.53 18.69 1.97
CA LYS A 13 -3.58 20.01 1.32
C LYS A 13 -2.27 20.78 1.53
N GLU A 14 -1.77 20.84 2.76
CA GLU A 14 -0.51 21.52 3.10
C GLU A 14 0.69 20.93 2.34
N LYS A 15 0.71 19.61 2.15
CA LYS A 15 1.77 18.89 1.44
C LYS A 15 1.53 18.77 -0.07
N ASN A 16 0.46 19.38 -0.60
CA ASN A 16 0.06 19.32 -2.01
C ASN A 16 -0.06 17.88 -2.56
N ILE A 17 -0.62 16.96 -1.77
CA ILE A 17 -0.81 15.56 -2.17
C ILE A 17 -2.22 15.37 -2.73
N PRO A 18 -2.38 15.10 -4.04
CA PRO A 18 -3.70 15.08 -4.69
C PRO A 18 -4.36 13.70 -4.57
N LEU A 19 -4.97 13.40 -3.41
CA LEU A 19 -5.78 12.19 -3.23
C LEU A 19 -7.26 12.46 -3.50
N LYS A 20 -7.94 11.48 -4.11
CA LYS A 20 -9.38 11.51 -4.28
C LYS A 20 -10.04 10.90 -3.04
N LYS A 21 -10.94 11.66 -2.41
CA LYS A 21 -11.75 11.17 -1.28
C LYS A 21 -13.05 10.54 -1.78
N SER A 22 -13.44 9.42 -1.19
CA SER A 22 -14.75 8.81 -1.38
C SER A 22 -15.20 8.10 -0.10
N GLN A 23 -16.50 7.87 0.04
CA GLN A 23 -17.07 7.08 1.12
C GLN A 23 -17.41 5.67 0.60
N LEU A 24 -16.98 4.64 1.32
CA LEU A 24 -17.30 3.26 1.02
C LEU A 24 -18.69 2.88 1.56
N LYS A 25 -19.28 1.80 1.03
CA LYS A 25 -20.64 1.35 1.41
C LYS A 25 -20.81 1.06 2.91
N ASN A 26 -19.74 0.67 3.57
CA ASN A 26 -19.71 0.39 5.02
C ASN A 26 -19.45 1.66 5.86
N GLY A 27 -19.49 2.84 5.26
CA GLY A 27 -19.31 4.13 5.92
C GLY A 27 -17.85 4.57 6.06
N GLN A 28 -16.86 3.71 5.79
CA GLN A 28 -15.43 4.06 5.86
C GLN A 28 -15.05 5.13 4.82
N ILE A 29 -14.00 5.89 5.10
CA ILE A 29 -13.50 6.92 4.19
C ILE A 29 -12.25 6.41 3.48
N LEU A 30 -12.26 6.45 2.15
CA LEU A 30 -11.13 6.11 1.29
C LEU A 30 -10.52 7.37 0.71
N PHE A 31 -9.20 7.51 0.85
CA PHE A 31 -8.40 8.42 0.03
C PHE A 31 -7.56 7.58 -0.93
N ASN A 32 -7.79 7.71 -2.24
CA ASN A 32 -7.07 6.94 -3.25
C ASN A 32 -6.21 7.84 -4.15
N GLY A 33 -5.07 7.29 -4.57
CA GLY A 33 -4.08 7.98 -5.35
C GLY A 33 -3.33 7.03 -6.28
N ASN A 34 -2.38 7.62 -7.00
CA ASN A 34 -1.54 6.92 -7.95
C ASN A 34 -0.10 7.37 -7.72
N PHE A 35 0.78 6.42 -7.41
CA PHE A 35 2.21 6.67 -7.29
C PHE A 35 2.91 6.35 -8.61
N ARG A 36 3.63 7.31 -9.17
CA ARG A 36 4.33 7.12 -10.44
C ARG A 36 5.72 6.51 -10.20
N LEU A 37 5.89 5.24 -10.55
CA LEU A 37 7.16 4.52 -10.43
C LEU A 37 8.11 4.86 -11.58
N SER A 38 7.57 5.04 -12.79
CA SER A 38 8.30 5.40 -14.00
C SER A 38 7.40 6.17 -14.98
N LYS A 39 7.89 6.46 -16.19
CA LYS A 39 7.07 7.06 -17.25
C LYS A 39 5.88 6.18 -17.64
N THR A 40 6.05 4.86 -17.60
CA THR A 40 5.10 3.86 -18.08
C THR A 40 4.36 3.13 -16.96
N ARG A 41 4.85 3.21 -15.72
CA ARG A 41 4.30 2.45 -14.59
C ARG A 41 3.78 3.34 -13.48
N VAL A 42 2.53 3.09 -13.12
CA VAL A 42 1.80 3.75 -12.04
C VAL A 42 1.29 2.68 -11.08
N LEU A 43 1.40 2.96 -9.79
CA LEU A 43 1.00 2.10 -8.70
C LEU A 43 -0.24 2.72 -8.02
N PRO A 44 -1.44 2.14 -8.23
CA PRO A 44 -2.64 2.58 -7.52
C PRO A 44 -2.48 2.27 -6.03
N PHE A 45 -2.88 3.21 -5.18
CA PHE A 45 -2.92 2.98 -3.74
C PHE A 45 -4.11 3.66 -3.09
N GLY A 46 -4.44 3.21 -1.89
CA GLY A 46 -5.48 3.82 -1.07
C GLY A 46 -5.18 3.71 0.41
N ILE A 47 -5.61 4.73 1.16
CA ILE A 47 -5.71 4.69 2.61
C ILE A 47 -7.19 4.74 3.00
N VAL A 48 -7.62 3.76 3.80
CA VAL A 48 -8.98 3.63 4.30
C VAL A 48 -8.96 3.88 5.79
N PHE A 49 -9.77 4.83 6.25
CA PHE A 49 -10.00 5.11 7.66
C PHE A 49 -11.35 4.55 8.10
N ASP A 50 -11.39 3.93 9.28
CA ASP A 50 -12.65 3.74 9.99
C ASP A 50 -13.27 5.13 10.29
N SER A 51 -14.58 5.26 10.08
CA SER A 51 -15.30 6.54 10.23
C SER A 51 -16.00 6.68 11.57
N LYS A 52 -15.78 5.73 12.50
CA LYS A 52 -16.28 5.81 13.87
C LYS A 52 -15.76 7.05 14.58
N ASP A 53 -16.63 7.66 15.36
CA ASP A 53 -16.27 8.75 16.26
C ASP A 53 -15.57 8.17 17.50
N ALA A 54 -14.25 8.14 17.46
CA ALA A 54 -13.41 7.58 18.50
C ALA A 54 -12.10 8.37 18.63
N LYS A 55 -11.53 8.41 19.84
CA LYS A 55 -10.22 9.05 20.11
C LYS A 55 -9.07 8.46 19.29
N SER A 56 -9.24 7.21 18.86
CA SER A 56 -8.31 6.51 17.99
C SER A 56 -9.09 5.69 16.97
N ILE A 57 -8.69 5.74 15.71
CA ILE A 57 -9.33 5.00 14.63
C ILE A 57 -8.32 4.10 13.92
N ASP A 58 -8.82 2.97 13.41
CA ASP A 58 -8.03 2.07 12.60
C ASP A 58 -7.94 2.61 11.16
N PHE A 59 -6.79 2.39 10.53
CA PHE A 59 -6.60 2.67 9.13
C PHE A 59 -5.85 1.54 8.42
N GLN A 60 -6.07 1.44 7.12
CA GLN A 60 -5.42 0.49 6.24
C GLN A 60 -4.82 1.22 5.06
N ILE A 61 -3.55 0.95 4.74
CA ILE A 61 -2.94 1.39 3.49
C ILE A 61 -2.72 0.18 2.59
N THR A 62 -3.13 0.29 1.32
CA THR A 62 -2.88 -0.74 0.32
C THR A 62 -2.26 -0.14 -0.93
N TYR A 63 -1.14 -0.71 -1.40
CA TYR A 63 -0.61 -0.48 -2.74
C TYR A 63 -0.86 -1.72 -3.59
N HIS A 64 -1.55 -1.52 -4.70
CA HIS A 64 -1.99 -2.58 -5.60
C HIS A 64 -1.03 -2.78 -6.75
N LYS A 65 -1.08 -3.95 -7.39
CA LYS A 65 -0.39 -4.26 -8.65
C LYS A 65 1.14 -4.12 -8.56
N LEU A 66 1.74 -4.59 -7.47
CA LEU A 66 3.21 -4.67 -7.37
C LEU A 66 3.73 -5.72 -8.36
N ALA A 67 3.04 -6.85 -8.52
CA ALA A 67 3.32 -7.83 -9.56
C ALA A 67 2.08 -8.71 -9.81
N TYR A 68 2.14 -9.54 -10.84
CA TYR A 68 1.14 -10.58 -11.10
C TYR A 68 1.82 -11.91 -11.36
N VAL A 69 1.55 -12.89 -10.49
CA VAL A 69 1.95 -14.28 -10.66
C VAL A 69 0.98 -14.96 -11.60
N LYS A 70 1.44 -15.25 -12.82
CA LYS A 70 0.64 -15.97 -13.83
C LYS A 70 0.89 -17.48 -13.81
N ASP A 71 2.13 -17.86 -13.51
CA ASP A 71 2.54 -19.25 -13.38
C ASP A 71 2.52 -19.68 -11.91
N PHE A 72 1.44 -20.37 -11.54
CA PHE A 72 1.24 -20.85 -10.17
C PHE A 72 2.10 -22.09 -9.83
N THR A 73 2.81 -22.68 -10.79
CA THR A 73 3.79 -23.73 -10.47
C THR A 73 4.95 -23.18 -9.62
N LYS A 74 5.27 -21.89 -9.77
CA LYS A 74 6.27 -21.17 -8.96
C LYS A 74 5.74 -20.62 -7.64
N LYS A 75 4.50 -20.94 -7.24
CA LYS A 75 3.87 -20.34 -6.06
C LYS A 75 4.68 -20.53 -4.78
N ALA A 76 5.29 -21.69 -4.57
CA ALA A 76 6.09 -21.97 -3.37
C ALA A 76 7.31 -21.05 -3.28
N GLU A 77 8.12 -20.98 -4.35
CA GLU A 77 9.29 -20.09 -4.48
C GLU A 77 8.90 -18.63 -4.27
N ILE A 78 7.78 -18.19 -4.85
CA ILE A 78 7.29 -16.82 -4.69
C ILE A 78 6.91 -16.55 -3.24
N LEU A 79 6.21 -17.46 -2.56
CA LEU A 79 5.85 -17.30 -1.15
C LEU A 79 7.07 -17.26 -0.24
N GLU A 80 8.11 -18.04 -0.52
CA GLU A 80 9.39 -17.98 0.20
C GLU A 80 10.04 -16.60 0.04
N LEU A 81 10.11 -16.08 -1.19
CA LEU A 81 10.58 -14.72 -1.44
C LEU A 81 9.73 -13.69 -0.68
N LEU A 82 8.40 -13.77 -0.74
CA LEU A 82 7.53 -12.81 -0.05
C LEU A 82 7.74 -12.85 1.47
N ASN A 83 7.97 -14.02 2.05
CA ASN A 83 8.30 -14.16 3.47
C ASN A 83 9.62 -13.49 3.81
N GLU A 84 10.67 -13.69 3.02
CA GLU A 84 11.96 -13.01 3.20
C GLU A 84 11.77 -11.48 3.11
N LEU A 85 11.09 -11.01 2.06
CA LEU A 85 10.80 -9.59 1.86
C LEU A 85 10.04 -8.98 3.03
N ASN A 86 9.08 -9.72 3.60
CA ASN A 86 8.35 -9.30 4.79
C ASN A 86 9.25 -9.15 6.02
N GLN A 87 10.29 -9.97 6.15
CA GLN A 87 11.23 -9.89 7.27
C GLN A 87 12.23 -8.75 7.11
N VAL A 88 12.72 -8.50 5.89
CA VAL A 88 13.89 -7.62 5.70
C VAL A 88 13.61 -6.28 5.01
N LYS A 89 12.54 -6.18 4.21
CA LYS A 89 12.33 -5.03 3.30
C LYS A 89 10.95 -4.38 3.39
N ALA A 90 9.95 -5.05 3.97
CA ALA A 90 8.57 -4.54 4.01
C ALA A 90 8.31 -3.51 5.14
N GLY A 91 9.19 -3.40 6.13
CA GLY A 91 9.04 -2.44 7.23
C GLY A 91 7.72 -2.63 7.99
N TYR A 92 6.86 -1.60 8.02
CA TYR A 92 5.53 -1.65 8.65
C TYR A 92 4.44 -2.28 7.77
N TYR A 93 4.81 -2.84 6.62
CA TYR A 93 3.90 -3.44 5.66
C TYR A 93 4.07 -4.95 5.59
N SER A 94 3.06 -5.61 5.03
CA SER A 94 3.11 -6.98 4.56
C SER A 94 2.92 -7.03 3.05
N VAL A 95 3.80 -7.74 2.36
CA VAL A 95 3.68 -8.15 0.96
C VAL A 95 2.84 -9.42 0.92
N ILE A 96 1.76 -9.41 0.16
CA ILE A 96 0.75 -10.46 0.15
C ILE A 96 0.50 -10.92 -1.30
N LEU A 97 0.44 -12.24 -1.50
CA LEU A 97 -0.04 -12.85 -2.75
C LEU A 97 -1.54 -13.13 -2.63
N ALA A 98 -2.34 -12.45 -3.44
CA ALA A 98 -3.78 -12.68 -3.57
C ALA A 98 -4.09 -13.96 -4.36
N GLY A 99 -5.32 -14.45 -4.24
CA GLY A 99 -5.77 -15.68 -4.92
C GLY A 99 -5.82 -15.59 -6.45
N ASP A 100 -5.92 -14.38 -6.99
CA ASP A 100 -5.89 -14.09 -8.43
C ASP A 100 -4.46 -13.87 -8.98
N GLY A 101 -3.45 -14.02 -8.12
CA GLY A 101 -2.05 -13.84 -8.47
C GLY A 101 -1.53 -12.41 -8.29
N GLU A 102 -2.36 -11.44 -7.88
CA GLU A 102 -1.87 -10.09 -7.55
C GLU A 102 -0.91 -10.16 -6.34
N VAL A 103 0.27 -9.57 -6.48
CA VAL A 103 1.10 -9.22 -5.33
C VAL A 103 0.82 -7.78 -4.95
N TYR A 104 0.46 -7.53 -3.69
CA TYR A 104 0.13 -6.22 -3.17
C TYR A 104 0.79 -5.96 -1.82
N LEU A 105 0.94 -4.69 -1.45
CA LEU A 105 1.50 -4.25 -0.18
C LEU A 105 0.38 -3.74 0.72
N LYS A 106 0.32 -4.20 1.96
CA LYS A 106 -0.74 -3.84 2.91
C LYS A 106 -0.16 -3.46 4.27
N GLN A 107 -0.71 -2.42 4.88
CA GLN A 107 -0.45 -2.07 6.28
C GLN A 107 -1.79 -1.84 6.98
N LEU A 108 -1.83 -2.24 8.25
CA LEU A 108 -2.93 -2.00 9.17
C LEU A 108 -2.34 -1.36 10.42
N SER A 109 -2.94 -0.25 10.88
CA SER A 109 -2.54 0.38 12.13
C SER A 109 -3.67 1.22 12.69
N ARG A 110 -3.38 1.93 13.78
CA ARG A 110 -4.27 2.83 14.49
C ARG A 110 -3.62 4.19 14.60
N THR A 111 -4.41 5.24 14.47
CA THR A 111 -3.97 6.62 14.64
C THR A 111 -4.94 7.36 15.56
N THR A 112 -4.53 8.54 16.01
CA THR A 112 -5.38 9.50 16.73
C THR A 112 -5.59 10.75 15.88
N SER A 113 -6.08 11.85 16.47
CA SER A 113 -6.12 13.15 15.80
C SER A 113 -4.75 13.67 15.37
N ASP A 114 -3.65 13.19 15.98
CA ASP A 114 -2.31 13.32 15.39
C ASP A 114 -2.14 12.30 14.26
N VAL A 115 -2.17 12.81 13.03
CA VAL A 115 -2.17 12.03 11.78
C VAL A 115 -0.79 11.93 11.13
N LEU A 116 0.26 12.49 11.74
CA LEU A 116 1.59 12.53 11.15
C LEU A 116 2.08 11.12 10.80
N ALA A 117 1.94 10.17 11.72
CA ALA A 117 2.37 8.79 11.49
C ALA A 117 1.61 8.12 10.33
N ALA A 118 0.29 8.34 10.21
CA ALA A 118 -0.51 7.81 9.11
C ALA A 118 -0.07 8.39 7.75
N TYR A 119 0.22 9.70 7.72
CA TYR A 119 0.76 10.37 6.55
C TYR A 119 2.16 9.84 6.17
N GLU A 120 3.08 9.75 7.13
CA GLU A 120 4.44 9.27 6.88
C GLU A 120 4.42 7.83 6.37
N MET A 121 3.65 6.95 7.00
CA MET A 121 3.47 5.57 6.52
C MET A 121 2.99 5.56 5.07
N MET A 122 1.98 6.37 4.73
CA MET A 122 1.50 6.51 3.35
C MET A 122 2.55 7.09 2.37
N VAL A 123 3.48 7.92 2.82
CA VAL A 123 4.56 8.39 1.93
C VAL A 123 5.61 7.28 1.76
N PHE A 124 6.05 6.66 2.87
CA PHE A 124 7.10 5.63 2.88
C PHE A 124 6.70 4.35 2.16
N GLY A 125 5.42 3.96 2.19
CA GLY A 125 4.92 2.77 1.51
C GLY A 125 5.22 2.75 0.01
N SER A 126 5.28 3.92 -0.63
CA SER A 126 5.65 4.03 -2.05
C SER A 126 7.11 3.67 -2.32
N THR A 127 8.01 4.01 -1.39
CA THR A 127 9.44 3.68 -1.46
C THR A 127 9.66 2.19 -1.22
N ILE A 128 8.96 1.63 -0.23
CA ILE A 128 8.96 0.19 0.06
C ILE A 128 8.47 -0.57 -1.18
N ALA A 129 7.32 -0.19 -1.74
CA ALA A 129 6.77 -0.85 -2.93
C ALA A 129 7.77 -0.86 -4.09
N LYS A 130 8.50 0.25 -4.34
CA LYS A 130 9.53 0.32 -5.38
C LYS A 130 10.67 -0.67 -5.15
N VAL A 131 11.09 -0.90 -3.91
CA VAL A 131 12.12 -1.90 -3.57
C VAL A 131 11.59 -3.31 -3.76
N ILE A 132 10.40 -3.59 -3.22
CA ILE A 132 9.76 -4.91 -3.29
C ILE A 132 9.53 -5.35 -4.74
N ILE A 133 9.04 -4.45 -5.59
CA ILE A 133 8.82 -4.71 -7.02
C ILE A 133 10.09 -5.23 -7.69
N LYS A 134 11.24 -4.58 -7.46
CA LYS A 134 12.51 -4.98 -8.07
C LYS A 134 12.97 -6.36 -7.64
N GLU A 135 12.66 -6.78 -6.41
CA GLU A 135 13.03 -8.11 -5.93
C GLU A 135 12.13 -9.20 -6.53
N ILE A 136 10.82 -8.91 -6.65
CA ILE A 136 9.88 -9.84 -7.27
C ILE A 136 10.18 -10.03 -8.75
N GLU A 137 10.52 -8.96 -9.48
CA GLU A 137 10.83 -9.02 -10.91
C GLU A 137 12.00 -9.96 -11.24
N LYS A 138 13.01 -10.05 -10.37
CA LYS A 138 14.16 -10.97 -10.55
C LYS A 138 13.76 -12.46 -10.60
N VAL A 139 12.62 -12.81 -10.00
CA VAL A 139 12.13 -14.20 -9.93
C VAL A 139 11.04 -14.45 -10.99
N LEU A 140 10.25 -13.42 -11.31
CA LEU A 140 9.15 -13.53 -12.26
C LEU A 140 9.59 -13.37 -13.72
N GLU A 141 10.60 -12.55 -14.01
CA GLU A 141 11.13 -12.41 -15.37
C GLU A 141 12.07 -13.59 -15.66
N PRO A 142 11.96 -14.24 -16.83
CA PRO A 142 12.97 -15.22 -17.23
C PRO A 142 14.31 -14.49 -17.29
N ALA A 143 15.37 -15.14 -16.77
CA ALA A 143 16.74 -14.72 -17.06
C ALA A 143 16.82 -14.49 -18.57
N SER A 144 17.14 -13.26 -18.97
CA SER A 144 17.32 -12.93 -20.38
C SER A 144 18.27 -13.97 -20.94
N ALA A 145 17.82 -14.77 -21.90
CA ALA A 145 18.71 -15.68 -22.61
C ALA A 145 19.75 -14.80 -23.32
N GLU A 146 20.97 -14.80 -22.79
CA GLU A 146 22.17 -14.36 -23.50
C GLU A 146 22.46 -15.29 -24.68
#